data_AF-A0A7W0YW96-F1
#
_entry.id   AF-A0A7W0YW96-F1
#
_cell.length_a   1.000
_cell.length_b   1.000
_cell.length_c   1.000
_cell.angle_alpha   90.00
_cell.angle_beta   90.00
_cell.angle_gamma   90.00
#
_symmetry.space_group_name_H-M   'P 1'
#
loop_
_entity.id
_entity.type
_entity.pdbx_description
1 polymer ?
#
loop_
_entity_poly.entity_id
_entity_poly.type
_entity_poly.pdbx_seq_one_letter_code
_entity_poly.pdbx_strand_id
1 'polypeptide(L)'
;GMLDFLADFVVYGGFVVGVAIAEPGARVACCVLLAAYLLNNVALLSFAALVEKRRLTFGDERSLRFTAGLTEGTETILAYCAFCLLPAHAATIAWVFAAMVMITVLQRVELARRTL
;
A
#
# COMPACT_ATOMS: atom_id res chain seq x y z
N GLY A 1 -0.22 -17.10 -4.04
CA GLY A 1 -0.50 -16.53 -2.71
C GLY A 1 0.72 -15.81 -2.18
N MET A 2 1.55 -16.48 -1.38
CA MET A 2 2.71 -15.84 -0.72
C MET A 2 3.77 -15.29 -1.68
N LEU A 3 4.15 -16.06 -2.72
CA LEU A 3 5.13 -15.58 -3.72
C LEU A 3 4.63 -14.37 -4.51
N ASP A 4 3.34 -14.34 -4.83
CA ASP A 4 2.66 -13.22 -5.50
C ASP A 4 2.74 -11.96 -4.62
N PHE A 5 2.38 -12.09 -3.33
CA PHE A 5 2.45 -11.01 -2.35
C PHE A 5 3.88 -10.49 -2.11
N LEU A 6 4.87 -11.38 -2.06
CA LEU A 6 6.28 -11.00 -1.93
C LEU A 6 6.79 -10.29 -3.20
N ALA A 7 6.41 -10.78 -4.37
CA ALA A 7 6.77 -10.14 -5.64
C ALA A 7 6.19 -8.73 -5.73
N ASP A 8 4.91 -8.55 -5.37
CA ASP A 8 4.27 -7.22 -5.31
C ASP A 8 5.03 -6.28 -4.37
N PHE A 9 5.45 -6.77 -3.20
CA PHE A 9 6.23 -5.97 -2.26
C PHE A 9 7.58 -5.51 -2.83
N VAL A 10 8.30 -6.42 -3.48
CA VAL A 10 9.58 -6.13 -4.11
C VAL A 10 9.41 -5.12 -5.24
N VAL A 11 8.39 -5.28 -6.08
CA VAL A 11 8.15 -4.38 -7.21
C VAL A 11 7.72 -3.00 -6.73
N TYR A 12 6.73 -2.91 -5.83
CA TYR A 12 6.21 -1.62 -5.37
C TYR A 12 7.21 -0.86 -4.50
N GLY A 13 7.85 -1.55 -3.55
CA GLY A 13 8.90 -0.97 -2.72
C GLY A 13 10.13 -0.59 -3.55
N GLY A 14 10.57 -1.51 -4.43
CA GLY A 14 11.72 -1.30 -5.30
C GLY A 14 11.55 -0.11 -6.25
N PHE A 15 10.35 0.08 -6.80
CA PHE A 15 10.05 1.23 -7.65
C PHE A 15 10.25 2.56 -6.89
N VAL A 16 9.67 2.67 -5.68
CA VAL A 16 9.78 3.89 -4.86
C VAL A 16 11.24 4.15 -4.42
N VAL A 17 11.99 3.10 -4.10
CA VAL A 17 13.43 3.21 -3.83
C VAL A 17 14.17 3.72 -5.07
N GLY A 18 13.86 3.19 -6.26
CA GLY A 18 14.41 3.66 -7.53
C GLY A 18 14.18 5.15 -7.76
N VAL A 19 12.95 5.62 -7.52
CA VAL A 19 12.61 7.05 -7.59
C VAL A 19 13.41 7.88 -6.58
N ALA A 20 13.56 7.41 -5.33
CA ALA A 20 14.34 8.12 -4.31
C ALA A 20 15.84 8.24 -4.64
N ILE A 21 16.38 7.23 -5.34
CA ILE A 21 17.76 7.24 -5.84
C ILE A 21 17.89 8.23 -7.00
N ALA A 22 16.97 8.16 -7.98
CA ALA A 22 16.99 8.99 -9.18
C ALA A 22 16.74 10.48 -8.87
N GLU A 23 15.83 10.78 -7.94
CA GLU A 23 15.40 12.14 -7.61
C GLU A 23 15.70 12.49 -6.14
N PRO A 24 16.87 13.09 -5.84
CA PRO A 24 17.27 13.41 -4.47
C PRO A 24 16.28 14.31 -3.71
N GLY A 25 15.61 15.23 -4.42
CA GLY A 25 14.60 16.11 -3.84
C GLY A 25 13.33 15.39 -3.36
N ALA A 26 13.08 14.17 -3.82
CA ALA A 26 11.92 13.37 -3.45
C ALA A 26 12.19 12.38 -2.30
N ARG A 27 13.45 12.22 -1.86
CA ARG A 27 13.85 11.17 -0.90
C ARG A 27 13.00 11.08 0.35
N VAL A 28 12.75 12.21 1.01
CA VAL A 28 11.95 12.24 2.24
C VAL A 28 10.52 11.77 1.96
N ALA A 29 9.91 12.26 0.88
CA ALA A 29 8.56 11.87 0.48
C ALA A 29 8.49 10.37 0.13
N CYS A 30 9.49 9.85 -0.59
CA CYS A 30 9.60 8.42 -0.91
C CYS A 30 9.79 7.56 0.35
N CYS A 31 10.59 7.99 1.34
CA CYS A 31 10.71 7.29 2.62
C CYS A 31 9.38 7.23 3.36
N VAL A 32 8.61 8.32 3.37
CA VAL A 32 7.29 8.34 3.99
C VAL A 32 6.31 7.45 3.23
N LEU A 33 6.35 7.45 1.89
CA LEU A 33 5.54 6.54 1.08
C LEU A 33 5.87 5.07 1.36
N LEU A 34 7.15 4.71 1.48
CA LEU A 34 7.58 3.37 1.87
C LEU A 34 7.07 2.98 3.26
N ALA A 35 7.14 3.91 4.23
CA ALA A 35 6.62 3.69 5.57
C ALA A 35 5.08 3.47 5.55
N ALA A 36 4.36 4.23 4.73
CA ALA A 36 2.92 4.05 4.53
C ALA A 36 2.58 2.69 3.92
N TYR A 37 3.34 2.23 2.91
CA TYR A 37 3.19 0.88 2.36
C TYR A 37 3.46 -0.20 3.40
N LEU A 38 4.51 -0.07 4.21
CA LEU A 38 4.81 -1.01 5.27
C LEU A 38 3.66 -1.09 6.27
N LEU A 39 3.13 0.06 6.71
CA LEU A 39 2.01 0.12 7.63
C LEU A 39 0.74 -0.52 7.05
N ASN A 40 0.44 -0.28 5.77
CA ASN A 40 -0.68 -0.90 5.06
C ASN A 40 -0.57 -2.43 5.01
N ASN A 41 0.64 -2.96 4.80
CA ASN A 41 0.88 -4.39 4.79
C ASN A 41 0.76 -5.02 6.18
N VAL A 42 1.30 -4.36 7.21
CA VAL A 42 1.16 -4.80 8.61
C VAL A 42 -0.32 -4.82 9.01
N ALA A 43 -1.09 -3.80 8.65
CA ALA A 43 -2.52 -3.75 8.92
C ALA A 43 -3.28 -4.91 8.25
N LEU A 44 -2.96 -5.20 6.97
CA LEU A 44 -3.57 -6.30 6.23
C LEU A 44 -3.29 -7.66 6.86
N LEU A 45 -2.01 -7.94 7.16
CA LEU A 45 -1.59 -9.21 7.76
C LEU A 45 -2.18 -9.39 9.16
N SER A 46 -2.20 -8.32 9.96
CA SER A 46 -2.78 -8.34 11.31
C SER A 46 -4.28 -8.60 11.27
N PHE A 47 -5.00 -8.00 10.32
CA PHE A 47 -6.43 -8.23 10.11
C PHE A 47 -6.70 -9.69 9.67
N ALA A 48 -5.96 -10.18 8.68
CA ALA A 48 -6.10 -11.56 8.18
C ALA A 48 -5.88 -12.60 9.28
N ALA A 49 -4.82 -12.44 10.09
CA ALA A 49 -4.53 -13.33 11.21
C ALA A 49 -5.65 -13.35 12.27
N LEU A 50 -6.29 -12.20 12.50
CA LEU A 50 -7.33 -12.10 13.51
C LEU A 50 -8.70 -12.64 13.03
N VAL A 51 -9.01 -12.48 11.75
CA VAL A 51 -10.16 -13.12 11.09
C VAL A 51 -10.03 -14.64 11.18
N GLU A 52 -8.85 -15.18 10.82
CA GLU A 52 -8.55 -16.62 10.91
C GLU A 52 -8.70 -17.13 12.36
N LYS A 53 -8.10 -16.42 13.33
CA LYS A 53 -8.16 -16.81 14.75
C LYS A 53 -9.59 -16.85 15.30
N ARG A 54 -10.45 -15.94 14.88
CA ARG A 54 -11.85 -15.86 15.36
C ARG A 54 -12.82 -16.73 14.56
N ARG A 55 -12.34 -17.47 13.55
CA ARG A 55 -13.17 -18.27 12.62
C ARG A 55 -14.35 -17.47 12.06
N LEU A 56 -14.17 -16.17 11.86
CA LEU A 56 -15.20 -15.32 11.30
C LEU A 56 -15.35 -15.70 9.83
N THR A 57 -16.56 -16.09 9.42
CA THR A 57 -16.89 -16.34 8.02
C THR A 57 -16.95 -15.01 7.27
N PHE A 58 -15.79 -14.57 6.81
CA PHE A 58 -15.61 -13.32 6.08
C PHE A 58 -15.36 -13.60 4.60
N GLY A 59 -16.45 -13.68 3.84
CA GLY A 59 -16.38 -14.05 2.43
C GLY A 59 -15.79 -15.45 2.23
N ASP A 60 -15.86 -15.95 1.01
CA ASP A 60 -15.37 -17.26 0.63
C ASP A 60 -13.88 -17.43 1.02
N GLU A 61 -13.42 -18.65 1.33
CA GLU A 61 -12.05 -18.93 1.84
C GLU A 61 -10.90 -18.46 0.91
N ARG A 62 -11.23 -17.91 -0.27
CA ARG A 62 -10.33 -17.30 -1.26
C ARG A 62 -10.34 -15.76 -1.29
N SER A 63 -11.23 -15.09 -0.56
CA SER A 63 -11.47 -13.64 -0.61
C SER A 63 -10.88 -12.84 0.56
N LEU A 64 -9.82 -13.33 1.20
CA LEU A 64 -8.91 -12.45 1.96
C LEU A 64 -8.08 -11.53 1.03
N ARG A 65 -8.23 -11.70 -0.30
CA ARG A 65 -7.98 -10.64 -1.29
C ARG A 65 -9.21 -9.74 -1.29
N PHE A 66 -9.03 -8.42 -1.28
CA PHE A 66 -10.10 -7.40 -1.43
C PHE A 66 -10.82 -6.95 -0.15
N THR A 67 -10.08 -6.37 0.79
CA THR A 67 -10.59 -5.08 1.30
C THR A 67 -10.15 -4.01 0.30
N ALA A 68 -11.10 -3.61 -0.54
CA ALA A 68 -11.04 -2.48 -1.46
C ALA A 68 -10.51 -1.24 -0.75
N GLY A 69 -9.20 -1.04 -0.82
CA GLY A 69 -8.57 0.22 -0.45
C GLY A 69 -8.63 1.17 -1.63
N LEU A 70 -8.62 2.48 -1.37
CA LEU A 70 -8.55 3.52 -2.40
C LEU A 70 -7.31 3.44 -3.33
N THR A 71 -6.39 2.51 -3.04
CA THR A 71 -5.14 2.25 -3.72
C THR A 71 -4.98 0.74 -3.91
N GLU A 72 -5.74 0.15 -4.84
CA GLU A 72 -5.69 -1.30 -5.09
C GLU A 72 -4.83 -1.67 -6.29
N GLY A 73 -4.83 -0.88 -7.37
CA GLY A 73 -3.98 -1.18 -8.52
C GLY A 73 -3.97 -0.09 -9.56
N THR A 74 -5.13 0.41 -9.97
CA THR A 74 -5.23 1.46 -10.99
C THR A 74 -4.57 2.75 -10.52
N GLU A 75 -4.83 3.18 -9.29
CA GLU A 75 -4.24 4.40 -8.71
C GLU A 75 -2.71 4.25 -8.55
N THR A 76 -2.23 3.07 -8.16
CA THR A 76 -0.80 2.78 -8.03
C THR A 76 -0.09 2.83 -9.38
N ILE A 77 -0.68 2.19 -10.41
CA ILE A 77 -0.12 2.23 -11.77
C ILE A 77 -0.11 3.67 -12.30
N LEU A 78 -1.20 4.43 -12.10
CA LEU A 78 -1.26 5.84 -12.51
C LEU A 78 -0.20 6.68 -11.78
N ALA A 79 0.01 6.47 -10.48
CA ALA A 79 1.05 7.14 -9.72
C ALA A 79 2.45 6.79 -10.26
N TYR A 80 2.70 5.53 -10.61
CA TYR A 80 3.98 5.09 -11.15
C TYR A 80 4.23 5.64 -12.54
N CYS A 81 3.22 5.66 -13.41
CA CYS A 81 3.29 6.38 -14.67
C CYS A 81 3.58 7.87 -14.45
N ALA A 82 2.95 8.51 -13.45
CA ALA A 82 3.22 9.91 -13.13
C ALA A 82 4.66 10.14 -12.66
N PHE A 83 5.23 9.25 -11.83
CA PHE A 83 6.65 9.31 -11.45
C PHE A 83 7.57 9.24 -12.67
N CYS A 84 7.25 8.41 -13.67
CA CYS A 84 8.05 8.28 -14.89
C CYS A 84 7.89 9.49 -15.84
N LEU A 85 6.68 10.05 -15.96
CA LEU A 85 6.40 11.16 -16.88
C LEU A 85 6.79 12.53 -16.30
N LEU A 86 6.76 12.69 -14.99
CA LEU A 86 6.94 13.96 -14.28
C LEU A 86 7.99 13.84 -13.16
N PRO A 87 9.26 13.48 -13.45
CA PRO A 87 10.28 13.25 -12.43
C PRO A 87 10.55 14.49 -11.56
N ALA A 88 10.48 15.70 -12.13
CA ALA A 88 10.60 16.96 -11.40
C ALA A 88 9.53 17.17 -10.31
N HIS A 89 8.39 16.47 -10.41
CA HIS A 89 7.30 16.51 -9.43
C HIS A 89 7.25 15.27 -8.54
N ALA A 90 8.27 14.40 -8.57
CA ALA A 90 8.29 13.15 -7.81
C ALA A 90 8.03 13.35 -6.31
N ALA A 91 8.56 14.42 -5.70
CA ALA A 91 8.30 14.71 -4.28
C ALA A 91 6.80 14.93 -4.00
N THR A 92 6.13 15.74 -4.82
CA THR A 92 4.70 16.03 -4.69
C THR A 92 3.87 14.78 -4.92
N ILE A 93 4.19 14.00 -5.96
CA ILE A 93 3.50 12.74 -6.27
C ILE A 93 3.63 11.78 -5.10
N ALA A 94 4.84 11.60 -4.55
CA ALA A 94 5.08 10.73 -3.41
C ALA A 94 4.30 11.15 -2.15
N TRP A 95 4.20 12.45 -1.85
CA TRP A 95 3.42 12.94 -0.72
C TRP A 95 1.92 12.69 -0.88
N VAL A 96 1.37 13.02 -2.05
CA VAL A 96 -0.04 12.79 -2.36
C VAL A 96 -0.36 11.31 -2.26
N PHE A 97 0.48 10.46 -2.85
CA PHE A 97 0.28 9.03 -2.83
C PHE A 97 0.44 8.43 -1.43
N ALA A 98 1.40 8.91 -0.63
CA ALA A 98 1.55 8.51 0.76
C ALA A 98 0.30 8.85 1.58
N ALA A 99 -0.29 10.03 1.37
CA ALA A 99 -1.53 10.42 2.03
C ALA A 99 -2.70 9.50 1.63
N MET A 100 -2.83 9.15 0.36
CA MET A 100 -3.84 8.19 -0.12
C MET A 100 -3.68 6.81 0.54
N VAL A 101 -2.45 6.31 0.60
CA VAL A 101 -2.14 5.03 1.26
C VAL A 101 -2.50 5.09 2.75
N MET A 102 -2.19 6.19 3.43
CA MET A 102 -2.56 6.38 4.84
C MET A 102 -4.07 6.40 5.06
N ILE A 103 -4.84 6.98 4.14
CA ILE A 103 -6.31 6.92 4.19
C ILE A 103 -6.78 5.46 4.09
N THR A 104 -6.20 4.68 3.17
CA THR A 104 -6.48 3.23 3.05
C THR A 104 -6.16 2.47 4.34
N VAL A 105 -5.03 2.77 4.99
CA VAL A 105 -4.67 2.19 6.29
C VAL A 105 -5.75 2.48 7.33
N LEU A 106 -6.18 3.73 7.45
CA LEU A 106 -7.19 4.13 8.42
C LEU A 106 -8.54 3.46 8.15
N GLN A 107 -8.94 3.34 6.89
CA GLN A 107 -10.15 2.60 6.49
C GLN A 107 -10.08 1.13 6.93
N ARG A 108 -8.92 0.48 6.76
CA ARG A 108 -8.70 -0.91 7.19
C ARG A 108 -8.74 -1.05 8.71
N VAL A 109 -8.13 -0.14 9.45
CA VAL A 109 -8.15 -0.15 10.92
C VAL A 109 -9.56 0.06 11.45
N GLU A 110 -10.33 0.98 10.86
CA GLU A 110 -11.73 1.20 11.25
C GLU A 110 -12.61 -0.01 10.92
N LEU A 111 -12.42 -0.64 9.75
CA LEU A 111 -13.09 -1.89 9.40
C LEU A 111 -12.77 -2.99 10.40
N ALA A 112 -11.49 -3.17 10.73
CA ALA A 112 -11.06 -4.12 11.75
C ALA A 112 -11.77 -3.86 13.08
N ARG A 113 -11.78 -2.61 13.56
CA ARG A 113 -12.45 -2.22 14.81
C ARG A 113 -13.95 -2.52 14.81
N ARG A 114 -14.65 -2.37 13.68
CA ARG A 114 -16.10 -2.63 13.59
C ARG A 114 -16.45 -4.11 13.60
N THR A 115 -15.52 -4.97 13.20
CA THR A 115 -15.79 -6.40 13.00
C THR A 115 -15.14 -7.33 14.00
N LEU A 116 -14.45 -6.77 15.00
CA LEU A 116 -13.79 -7.44 16.11
C LEU A 116 -14.40 -7.03 17.45
#